data_AF-X0YV50-F1
#
_entry.id   AF-X0YV50-F1
#
_cell.length_a   1.000
_cell.length_b   1.000
_cell.length_c   1.000
_cell.angle_alpha   90.00
_cell.angle_beta   90.00
_cell.angle_gamma   90.00
#
_symmetry.space_group_name_H-M   'P 1'
#
loop_
_entity.id
_entity.type
_entity.pdbx_description
1 polymer ?
#
loop_
_entity_poly.entity_id
_entity_poly.type
_entity_poly.pdbx_seq_one_letter_code
_entity_poly.pdbx_strand_id
1 'polypeptide(L)'
;MAFANVRELRLKTAEILRKTDRGEHVFITYRGKPRAVIQRITEDEIEDYILLNHPKFKEKIEEAYKESLEGKVTDLDELIAQDRERTCLDLE
;
A
#
# COMPACT_ATOMS: atom_id res chain seq x y z
N MET A 1 10.06 -1.74 17.52
CA MET A 1 10.28 -2.87 16.58
C MET A 1 10.58 -4.10 17.40
N ALA A 2 9.86 -5.20 17.16
CA ALA A 2 9.97 -6.43 17.95
C ALA A 2 10.19 -7.65 17.04
N PHE A 3 10.71 -8.74 17.60
CA PHE A 3 10.89 -10.01 16.91
C PHE A 3 10.17 -11.12 17.67
N ALA A 4 9.57 -12.05 16.92
CA ALA A 4 9.02 -13.28 17.45
C ALA A 4 9.37 -14.44 16.51
N ASN A 5 9.66 -15.62 17.05
CA ASN A 5 9.80 -16.80 16.20
C ASN A 5 8.42 -17.42 15.89
N VAL A 6 8.34 -18.31 14.90
CA VAL A 6 7.08 -18.98 14.52
C VAL A 6 6.39 -19.74 15.67
N ARG A 7 7.14 -20.27 16.65
CA ARG A 7 6.57 -20.96 17.81
C ARG A 7 5.92 -19.96 18.77
N GLU A 8 6.57 -18.83 19.01
CA GLU A 8 6.01 -17.72 19.78
C GLU A 8 4.77 -17.14 19.10
N LEU A 9 4.81 -16.96 17.78
CA LEU A 9 3.64 -16.53 17.02
C LEU A 9 2.43 -17.43 17.26
N ARG A 10 2.62 -18.75 17.23
CA ARG A 10 1.56 -19.74 17.47
C ARG A 10 1.06 -19.74 18.92
N LEU A 11 1.95 -19.60 19.89
CA LEU A 11 1.61 -19.74 21.31
C LEU A 11 1.15 -18.42 21.96
N LYS A 12 1.55 -17.27 21.41
CA LYS A 12 1.38 -15.94 22.01
C LYS A 12 0.79 -14.93 21.03
N THR A 13 -0.08 -15.38 20.13
CA THR A 13 -0.68 -14.53 19.07
C THR A 13 -1.31 -13.27 19.64
N ALA A 14 -2.12 -13.38 20.70
CA ALA A 14 -2.77 -12.23 21.32
C ALA A 14 -1.76 -11.21 21.91
N GLU A 15 -0.66 -11.67 22.50
CA GLU A 15 0.41 -10.78 23.01
C GLU A 15 1.10 -10.04 21.86
N ILE A 16 1.32 -10.74 20.74
CA ILE A 16 1.91 -10.16 19.52
C ILE A 16 0.97 -9.13 18.89
N LEU A 17 -0.33 -9.41 18.79
CA LEU A 17 -1.31 -8.45 18.29
C LEU A 17 -1.39 -7.21 19.19
N ARG A 18 -1.34 -7.36 20.52
CA ARG A 18 -1.27 -6.21 21.43
C ARG A 18 -0.02 -5.34 21.21
N LYS A 19 1.10 -5.93 20.76
CA LYS A 19 2.30 -5.15 20.37
C LYS A 19 2.01 -4.34 19.11
N THR A 20 1.37 -4.94 18.11
CA THR A 20 0.98 -4.22 16.89
C THR A 20 -0.05 -3.13 17.18
N ASP A 21 -0.99 -3.36 18.09
CA ASP A 21 -1.99 -2.37 18.52
C ASP A 21 -1.36 -1.12 19.15
N ARG A 22 -0.19 -1.27 19.77
CA ARG A 22 0.62 -0.15 20.30
C ARG A 22 1.51 0.51 19.24
N GLY A 23 1.36 0.15 17.97
CA GLY A 23 2.14 0.70 16.86
C GLY A 23 3.48 0.00 16.61
N GLU A 24 3.75 -1.14 17.24
CA GLU A 24 5.01 -1.87 17.01
C GLU A 24 4.90 -2.79 15.78
N HIS A 25 5.84 -2.70 14.83
CA HIS A 25 6.04 -3.76 13.84
C HIS A 25 6.69 -4.99 14.49
N VAL A 26 6.09 -6.17 14.30
CA VAL A 26 6.59 -7.44 14.81
C VAL A 26 7.10 -8.32 13.67
N PHE A 27 8.40 -8.54 13.63
CA PHE A 27 9.05 -9.39 12.64
C PHE A 27 9.00 -10.86 13.08
N ILE A 28 8.41 -11.69 12.23
CA ILE A 28 8.30 -13.13 12.44
C ILE A 28 9.49 -13.83 11.82
N THR A 29 10.19 -14.64 12.61
CA THR A 29 11.38 -15.38 12.18
C THR A 29 11.16 -16.89 12.14
N TYR A 30 11.80 -17.55 11.18
CA TYR A 30 11.90 -19.02 11.11
C TYR A 30 13.37 -19.42 11.01
N ARG A 31 13.84 -20.21 11.97
CA ARG A 31 15.27 -20.61 12.09
C ARG A 31 16.23 -19.40 12.05
N GLY A 32 15.88 -18.33 12.77
CA GLY A 32 16.66 -17.10 12.86
C GLY A 32 16.57 -16.18 11.65
N LYS A 33 15.88 -16.57 10.56
CA LYS A 33 15.70 -15.73 9.37
C LYS A 33 14.34 -15.02 9.38
N PRO A 34 14.26 -13.72 9.02
CA PRO A 34 12.99 -13.04 8.82
C PRO A 34 12.12 -13.77 7.79
N ARG A 35 10.83 -13.90 8.08
CA ARG A 35 9.86 -14.60 7.23
C ARG A 35 8.64 -13.73 6.92
N ALA A 36 8.17 -12.97 7.89
CA ALA A 36 7.02 -12.08 7.74
C ALA A 36 7.12 -10.89 8.69
N VAL A 37 6.28 -9.90 8.49
CA VAL A 37 6.03 -8.82 9.45
C VAL A 37 4.53 -8.80 9.75
N ILE A 38 4.19 -8.60 11.02
CA ILE A 38 2.83 -8.30 11.45
C ILE A 38 2.84 -6.84 11.91
N GLN A 39 1.93 -6.06 11.36
CA GLN A 39 1.71 -4.68 11.70
C GLN A 39 0.22 -4.42 11.84
N ARG A 40 -0.13 -3.39 12.60
CA ARG A 40 -1.51 -2.93 12.65
C ARG A 40 -1.88 -2.32 11.31
N ILE A 41 -3.11 -2.57 10.89
CA ILE A 41 -3.75 -1.91 9.75
C ILE A 41 -5.17 -1.55 10.19
N THR A 42 -5.60 -0.34 9.88
CA THR A 42 -6.97 0.13 10.05
C THR A 42 -7.77 -0.09 8.78
N GLU A 43 -9.09 0.00 8.86
CA GLU A 43 -9.97 -0.17 7.70
C GLU A 43 -9.64 0.84 6.60
N ASP A 44 -9.43 2.10 6.96
CA ASP A 44 -9.05 3.18 6.04
C ASP A 44 -7.70 2.90 5.34
N GLU A 45 -6.77 2.21 6.00
CA GLU A 45 -5.45 1.88 5.44
C GLU A 45 -5.47 0.63 4.54
N ILE A 46 -6.53 -0.17 4.55
CA ILE A 46 -6.60 -1.41 3.75
C ILE A 46 -6.62 -1.08 2.26
N GLU A 47 -7.43 -0.10 1.84
CA GLU A 47 -7.54 0.30 0.44
C GLU A 47 -6.19 0.77 -0.10
N ASP A 48 -5.55 1.69 0.62
CA ASP A 48 -4.22 2.22 0.30
C ASP A 48 -3.18 1.10 0.23
N TYR A 49 -3.19 0.17 1.18
CA TYR A 49 -2.24 -0.95 1.20
C TYR A 49 -2.41 -1.86 -0.02
N ILE A 50 -3.64 -2.16 -0.40
CA ILE A 50 -3.93 -2.99 -1.59
C ILE A 50 -3.47 -2.25 -2.84
N LEU A 51 -3.82 -0.97 -2.98
CA LEU A 51 -3.50 -0.17 -4.15
C LEU A 51 -1.98 -0.02 -4.33
N LEU A 52 -1.26 0.32 -3.26
CA LEU A 52 0.20 0.44 -3.24
C LEU A 52 0.89 -0.87 -3.60
N ASN A 53 0.32 -2.03 -3.27
CA ASN A 53 0.90 -3.34 -3.58
C ASN A 53 0.39 -3.95 -4.89
N HIS A 54 -0.58 -3.32 -5.55
CA HIS A 54 -1.14 -3.83 -6.79
C HIS A 54 -0.11 -3.69 -7.94
N PRO A 55 0.29 -4.78 -8.62
CA PRO A 55 1.42 -4.78 -9.56
C PRO A 55 1.20 -3.81 -10.73
N LYS A 56 0.01 -3.82 -11.33
CA LYS A 56 -0.30 -2.90 -12.44
C LYS A 56 -0.32 -1.44 -12.01
N PHE A 57 -0.62 -1.16 -10.74
CA PHE A 57 -0.66 0.21 -10.26
C PHE A 57 0.75 0.75 -10.05
N LYS A 58 1.66 -0.08 -9.52
CA LYS A 58 3.10 0.23 -9.46
C LYS A 58 3.68 0.51 -10.83
N GLU A 59 3.41 -0.36 -11.81
CA GLU A 59 3.88 -0.19 -13.19
C GLU A 59 3.43 1.17 -13.78
N LYS A 60 2.15 1.51 -13.61
CA LYS A 60 1.60 2.79 -14.08
C LYS A 60 2.23 4.00 -13.38
N ILE A 61 2.46 3.93 -12.07
CA ILE A 61 3.14 5.01 -11.34
C ILE A 61 4.57 5.18 -11.86
N GLU A 62 5.30 4.09 -12.06
CA GLU A 62 6.67 4.13 -12.58
C GLU A 62 6.73 4.70 -14.00
N GLU A 63 5.77 4.36 -14.86
CA GLU A 63 5.63 4.91 -16.20
C GLU A 63 5.32 6.41 -16.17
N ALA A 64 4.28 6.82 -15.43
CA ALA A 64 3.91 8.22 -15.28
C ALA A 64 5.05 9.07 -14.70
N TYR A 65 5.83 8.52 -13.78
CA TYR A 65 7.00 9.20 -13.23
C TYR A 65 8.09 9.42 -14.29
N LYS A 66 8.34 8.43 -15.17
CA LYS A 66 9.28 8.59 -16.29
C LYS A 66 8.78 9.63 -17.29
N GLU A 67 7.50 9.59 -17.65
CA GLU A 67 6.87 10.57 -18.54
C GLU A 67 6.99 11.99 -17.99
N SER A 68 6.75 12.16 -16.68
CA SER A 68 6.91 13.45 -16.01
C SER A 68 8.35 13.99 -16.10
N LEU A 69 9.36 13.13 -15.89
CA LEU A 69 10.77 13.51 -16.05
C LEU A 69 11.12 13.87 -17.51
N GLU A 70 10.46 13.24 -18.48
CA GLU A 70 10.57 13.55 -19.90
C GLU A 70 9.78 14.80 -20.32
N GLY A 71 9.08 15.45 -19.37
CA GLY A 71 8.25 16.64 -19.64
C GLY A 71 6.93 16.33 -20.34
N LYS A 72 6.54 15.05 -20.45
CA LYS A 72 5.23 14.61 -20.95
C LYS A 72 4.19 14.78 -19.85
N VAL A 73 3.87 16.03 -19.55
CA VAL A 73 2.86 16.43 -18.58
C VAL A 73 1.73 17.16 -19.28
N THR A 74 0.54 17.11 -18.71
CA THR A 74 -0.61 17.90 -19.16
C THR A 74 -0.94 18.91 -18.09
N ASP A 75 -1.36 20.10 -18.50
CA ASP A 75 -1.82 21.12 -17.56
C ASP A 75 -3.10 20.66 -16.85
N LEU A 76 -3.23 21.01 -15.57
CA LEU A 76 -4.36 20.55 -14.76
C LEU A 76 -5.69 21.14 -15.24
N ASP A 77 -5.71 22.42 -15.65
CA ASP A 77 -6.93 23.07 -16.12
C ASP A 77 -7.38 22.46 -17.46
N GLU A 78 -6.42 22.14 -18.33
CA GLU A 78 -6.68 21.46 -19.61
C GLU A 78 -7.26 20.05 -19.38
N LEU A 79 -6.68 19.28 -18.45
CA LEU A 79 -7.17 17.94 -18.13
C LEU A 79 -8.60 17.97 -17.54
N ILE A 80 -8.89 18.93 -16.64
CA ILE A 80 -10.23 19.10 -16.05
C ILE A 80 -11.26 19.45 -17.14
N ALA A 81 -10.89 20.29 -18.12
CA ALA A 81 -11.77 20.63 -19.23
C ALA A 81 -12.09 19.40 -20.10
N GLN A 82 -11.06 18.60 -20.46
CA GLN A 82 -11.23 17.38 -21.25
C GLN A 82 -12.12 16.34 -20.55
N ASP A 83 -11.94 16.13 -19.25
CA ASP A 83 -12.69 15.13 -18.50
C ASP A 83 -14.16 15.52 -18.32
N ARG A 84 -14.45 16.84 -18.19
CA ARG A 84 -15.82 17.36 -18.20
C ARG A 84 -16.53 17.12 -19.51
N GLU A 85 -15.86 17.32 -20.65
CA GLU A 85 -16.43 17.01 -21.97
C GLU A 85 -16.73 15.52 -22.12
N ARG A 86 -15.82 14.67 -21.60
CA ARG A 86 -15.94 13.22 -21.67
C ARG A 86 -17.06 12.65 -20.81
N THR A 87 -17.20 13.15 -19.58
CA THR A 87 -18.27 12.73 -18.65
C THR A 87 -19.66 13.22 -19.10
N CYS A 88 -19.71 14.27 -19.93
CA CYS A 88 -20.96 14.77 -20.51
C CYS A 88 -21.48 13.90 -21.68
N LEU A 89 -20.59 13.18 -22.38
CA LEU A 89 -20.95 12.27 -23.47
C LEU A 89 -21.54 10.93 -23.01
N ASP A 90 -21.31 10.54 -21.75
CA ASP A 90 -21.82 9.28 -21.17
C ASP A 90 -23.23 9.43 -20.54
N LEU A 91 -23.87 10.61 -20.66
CA LEU A 91 -25.20 10.93 -20.11
C LEU A 91 -26.28 11.19 -21.18
N GLU A 92 -25.99 10.99 -22.47
CA GLU A 92 -26.95 11.02 -23.59
C GLU A 92 -27.21 9.61 -24.15
#